data_AF-A0AA88EHM8-F1
#
_entry.id   AF-A0AA88EHM8-F1
#
_cell.length_a   1.000
_cell.length_b   1.000
_cell.length_c   1.000
_cell.angle_alpha   90.00
_cell.angle_beta   90.00
_cell.angle_gamma   90.00
#
_symmetry.space_group_name_H-M   'P 1'
#
loop_
_entity.id
_entity.type
_entity.pdbx_description
1 polymer ?
#
loop_
_entity_poly.entity_id
_entity_poly.type
_entity_poly.pdbx_seq_one_letter_code
_entity_poly.pdbx_strand_id
1 'polypeptide(L)' 'MSWRRRIGKEDESLFFSGCEDAGLDVKHIGSRVYCIKPREITTQNNQIEFV' A
#
# COMPACT_ATOMS: atom_id res chain seq x y z
N MET A 1 4.66 6.52 -17.15
CA MET A 1 3.24 6.93 -17.35
C MET A 1 2.57 6.99 -15.99
N SER A 2 1.92 8.10 -15.59
CA SER A 2 1.28 8.19 -14.27
C SER A 2 -0.19 7.77 -14.35
N TRP A 3 -0.50 6.58 -13.83
CA TRP A 3 -1.88 6.20 -13.56
C TRP A 3 -2.38 7.03 -12.37
N ARG A 4 -3.25 8.01 -12.62
CA ARG A 4 -3.82 8.88 -11.56
C ARG A 4 -5.34 8.72 -11.53
N ARG A 5 -5.83 7.73 -10.78
CA ARG A 5 -7.27 7.61 -10.51
C ARG A 5 -7.67 8.65 -9.46
N ARG A 6 -8.71 9.41 -9.76
CA ARG A 6 -9.39 10.27 -8.78
C ARG A 6 -10.35 9.35 -8.02
N ILE A 7 -10.10 9.15 -6.73
CA ILE A 7 -11.00 8.41 -5.85
C ILE A 7 -11.93 9.44 -5.18
N GLY A 8 -13.24 9.17 -5.13
CA GLY A 8 -14.22 10.00 -4.42
C GLY A 8 -14.10 9.84 -2.90
N LYS A 9 -14.64 10.78 -2.11
CA LYS A 9 -14.45 10.81 -0.66
C LYS A 9 -15.01 9.57 0.07
N GLU A 10 -16.09 9.02 -0.47
CA GLU A 10 -16.73 7.78 -0.02
C GLU A 10 -15.95 6.53 -0.45
N ASP A 11 -15.43 6.52 -1.67
CA ASP A 11 -14.57 5.44 -2.19
C ASP A 11 -13.18 5.42 -1.55
N GLU A 12 -12.69 6.55 -1.02
CA GLU A 12 -11.38 6.66 -0.39
C GLU A 12 -11.26 5.68 0.78
N SER A 13 -12.21 5.71 1.71
CA SER A 13 -12.22 4.78 2.85
C SER A 13 -12.27 3.33 2.41
N LEU A 14 -13.11 3.00 1.43
CA LEU A 14 -13.30 1.63 0.96
C LEU A 14 -12.06 1.09 0.22
N PHE A 15 -11.40 1.96 -0.53
CA PHE A 15 -10.14 1.66 -1.21
C PHE A 15 -9.00 1.41 -0.22
N PHE A 16 -8.86 2.25 0.82
CA PHE A 16 -7.80 2.09 1.81
C PHE A 16 -8.03 0.85 2.69
N SER A 17 -9.26 0.59 3.11
CA SER A 17 -9.58 -0.65 3.83
C SER A 17 -9.32 -1.89 2.98
N GLY A 18 -9.60 -1.86 1.68
CA GLY A 18 -9.24 -2.94 0.76
C GLY A 18 -7.73 -3.12 0.58
N CYS A 19 -6.96 -2.04 0.63
CA CYS A 19 -5.50 -2.12 0.60
C CYS A 19 -4.95 -2.76 1.89
N GLU A 20 -5.48 -2.38 3.05
CA GLU A 20 -5.08 -2.97 4.33
C GLU A 20 -5.43 -4.45 4.40
N ASP A 21 -6.62 -4.85 3.94
CA ASP A 21 -7.06 -6.26 3.85
C ASP A 21 -6.17 -7.08 2.90
N ALA A 22 -5.74 -6.47 1.79
CA ALA A 22 -4.78 -7.06 0.86
C ALA A 22 -3.33 -7.12 1.40
N GLY A 23 -3.08 -6.66 2.62
CA GLY A 23 -1.75 -6.64 3.22
C GLY A 23 -0.84 -5.57 2.64
N LEU A 24 -1.39 -4.43 2.22
CA LEU A 24 -0.65 -3.24 1.80
C LEU A 24 -0.63 -2.24 2.96
N ASP A 25 0.51 -1.58 3.16
CA ASP A 25 0.65 -0.48 4.10
C ASP A 25 0.29 0.83 3.39
N VAL A 26 -0.74 1.51 3.91
CA VAL A 26 -1.21 2.79 3.38
C VAL A 26 -0.84 3.91 4.34
N LYS A 27 0.02 4.83 3.88
CA LYS A 27 0.44 6.00 4.65
C LYS A 27 -0.06 7.28 4.00
N HIS A 28 -0.81 8.09 4.75
CA HIS A 28 -1.19 9.42 4.32
C HIS A 28 -0.01 10.40 4.50
N ILE A 29 0.44 11.03 3.41
CA ILE A 29 1.58 11.97 3.41
C ILE A 29 1.08 13.43 3.36
N GLY A 30 -0.19 13.66 3.01
CA GLY A 30 -0.84 14.98 3.00
C GLY A 30 -1.44 15.34 1.64
N SER A 31 -2.32 16.36 1.61
CA SER A 31 -2.95 16.88 0.37
C SER A 31 -3.53 15.80 -0.57
N ARG A 32 -4.26 14.81 -0.01
CA ARG A 32 -4.81 13.64 -0.75
C ARG A 32 -3.74 12.80 -1.48
N VAL A 33 -2.52 12.80 -0.95
CA VAL A 33 -1.42 11.95 -1.39
C VAL A 33 -1.24 10.83 -0.39
N TYR A 34 -1.30 9.61 -0.91
CA TYR A 34 -1.15 8.38 -0.15
C TYR A 34 0.03 7.60 -0.73
N CYS A 35 0.91 7.13 0.14
CA CYS A 35 1.92 6.13 -0.23
C CYS A 35 1.34 4.76 0.12
N ILE A 36 1.32 3.90 -0.88
CA ILE A 36 0.87 2.52 -0.76
C ILE A 36 2.08 1.68 -1.09
N LYS A 37 2.48 0.83 -0.17
CA LYS A 37 3.60 -0.09 -0.35
C LYS A 37 3.16 -1.49 0.10
N PRO A 38 3.70 -2.56 -0.50
CA PRO A 38 3.51 -3.89 0.06
C PRO A 38 3.95 -3.88 1.52
N ARG A 39 3.11 -4.40 2.40
CA ARG A 39 3.54 -4.65 3.77
C ARG A 39 4.60 -5.71 3.66
N GLU A 40 5.84 -5.34 3.96
CA GLU A 40 6.93 -6.29 4.04
C GLU A 40 6.48 -7.33 5.05
N ILE A 41 6.07 -8.50 4.56
CA ILE A 41 6.10 -9.68 5.37
C ILE A 41 7.58 -9.80 5.72
N THR A 42 7.98 -9.38 6.91
CA THR A 42 9.19 -9.89 7.52
C THR A 42 8.95 -11.37 7.72
N THR A 43 9.05 -12.12 6.62
CA THR A 43 9.60 -13.44 6.64
C THR A 43 10.96 -13.26 7.29
N GLN A 44 11.02 -13.51 8.59
CA GLN A 44 12.30 -13.80 9.23
C GLN A 44 12.80 -15.14 8.68
N ASN A 45 13.16 -15.17 7.40
CA ASN A 45 13.95 -16.25 6.85
C ASN A 45 15.38 -15.73 6.85
N ASN A 46 16.13 -16.25 7.82
CA ASN A 46 17.55 -16.53 7.69
C ASN A 46 17.95 -16.64 6.22
N GLN A 47 18.93 -15.80 5.85
CA GLN A 47 19.97 -16.04 4.84
C GLN A 47 19.68 -17.19 3.85
N ILE A 48 19.34 -16.85 2.61
CA ILE A 48 19.61 -17.73 1.48
C ILE A 48 20.34 -16.92 0.42
N GLU A 49 21.60 -17.35 0.23
CA GLU A 49 22.61 -16.73 -0.61
C GLU A 49 22.26 -16.78 -2.08
N PHE A 50 22.75 -15.79 -2.82
CA PHE A 50 22.85 -15.83 -4.27
C PHE A 50 23.82 -16.95 -4.69
N VAL A 51 23.32 -17.95 -5.40
CA VAL A 51 24.10 -18.80 -6.33
C VAL A 51 23.39 -18.78 -7.68
#